data_AF-A0A229R0H8-F1
#
_entry.id   AF-A0A229R0H8-F1
#
_cell.length_a   1.000
_cell.length_b   1.000
_cell.length_c   1.000
_cell.angle_alpha   90.00
_cell.angle_beta   90.00
_cell.angle_gamma   90.00
#
_symmetry.space_group_name_H-M   'P 1'
#
loop_
_entity.id
_entity.type
_entity.pdbx_description
1 polymer ?
#
loop_
_entity_poly.entity_id
_entity_poly.type
_entity_poly.pdbx_seq_one_letter_code
_entity_poly.pdbx_strand_id
1 'polypeptide(L)'
;MAEQGPAQEIAQGYVSEGAAVELGAVVIDGKADAGAAVRLPLATLNRHGLVAGATGTGKTKTLQLIAEQLSAAGVPVVLADVKGDLSGLAAQGESNDKIAKRAEELGDSWEPAAFPVQFLSLGTGGK
;
A
#
# COMPACT_ATOMS: atom_id res chain seq x y z
N MET A 1 21.73 -12.54 23.39
CA MET A 1 20.94 -11.86 22.35
C MET A 1 20.54 -12.94 21.37
N ALA A 2 19.26 -13.23 21.18
CA ALA A 2 18.85 -14.14 20.12
C ALA A 2 19.35 -13.55 18.79
N GLU A 3 20.04 -14.35 17.97
CA GLU A 3 20.41 -13.93 16.62
C GLU A 3 19.13 -13.55 15.87
N GLN A 4 19.07 -12.30 15.42
CA GLN A 4 17.97 -11.83 14.61
C GLN A 4 18.14 -12.44 13.22
N GLY A 5 17.09 -13.05 12.67
CA GLY A 5 17.13 -13.64 11.34
C GLY A 5 17.26 -12.57 10.23
N PRO A 6 17.56 -12.98 8.99
CA PRO A 6 17.74 -12.05 7.87
C PRO A 6 16.54 -11.11 7.65
N ALA A 7 15.32 -11.59 7.91
CA ALA A 7 14.11 -10.79 7.79
C ALA A 7 14.09 -9.63 8.80
N GLN A 8 14.46 -9.91 10.04
CA GLN A 8 14.53 -8.91 11.12
C GLN A 8 15.65 -7.90 10.85
N GLU A 9 16.80 -8.34 10.34
CA GLU A 9 17.88 -7.43 9.94
C GLU A 9 17.43 -6.43 8.87
N ILE A 10 16.71 -6.89 7.83
CA ILE A 10 16.13 -6.00 6.81
C ILE A 10 15.10 -5.05 7.44
N ALA A 11 14.19 -5.57 8.28
CA ALA A 11 13.14 -4.77 8.91
C ALA A 11 13.68 -3.66 9.82
N GLN A 12 14.84 -3.84 10.46
CA GLN A 12 15.50 -2.79 11.22
C GLN A 12 15.75 -1.52 10.40
N GLY A 13 16.02 -1.66 9.09
CA GLY A 13 16.20 -0.52 8.18
C GLY A 13 14.92 0.27 7.90
N TYR A 14 13.75 -0.27 8.25
CA TYR A 14 12.43 0.35 8.07
C TYR A 14 11.78 0.77 9.40
N VAL A 15 12.46 0.57 10.53
CA VAL A 15 11.99 1.05 11.82
C VAL A 15 11.94 2.58 11.80
N SER A 16 10.78 3.12 12.15
CA SER A 16 10.56 4.56 12.20
C SER A 16 9.54 4.93 13.26
N GLU A 17 9.66 6.16 13.77
CA GLU A 17 8.71 6.73 14.72
C GLU A 17 7.58 7.47 13.99
N GLY A 18 6.40 7.47 14.59
CA GLY A 18 5.24 8.20 14.09
C GLY A 18 4.44 7.45 13.01
N ALA A 19 3.67 8.20 12.25
CA ALA A 19 2.79 7.67 11.22
C ALA A 19 3.60 7.23 9.99
N ALA A 20 3.22 6.08 9.43
CA ALA A 20 3.86 5.47 8.28
C ALA A 20 2.83 4.77 7.39
N VAL A 21 3.18 4.59 6.12
CA VAL A 21 2.48 3.69 5.20
C VAL A 21 3.03 2.28 5.39
N GLU A 22 2.17 1.32 5.70
CA GLU A 22 2.46 -0.12 5.72
C GLU A 22 2.56 -0.65 4.29
N LEU A 23 3.74 -1.06 3.83
CA LEU A 23 3.89 -1.65 2.49
C LEU A 23 3.71 -3.18 2.49
N GLY A 24 3.95 -3.82 3.63
CA GLY A 24 3.88 -5.27 3.80
C GLY A 24 4.98 -5.77 4.73
N ALA A 25 5.52 -6.95 4.42
CA ALA A 25 6.52 -7.62 5.23
C ALA A 25 7.69 -8.13 4.37
N VAL A 26 8.82 -8.37 5.02
CA VAL A 26 9.99 -8.99 4.38
C VAL A 26 9.64 -10.43 3.98
N VAL A 27 10.07 -10.81 2.77
CA VAL A 27 9.88 -12.15 2.22
C VAL A 27 11.23 -12.81 2.02
N ILE A 28 11.45 -13.95 2.66
CA ILE A 28 12.65 -14.80 2.50
C ILE A 28 12.18 -16.17 2.03
N ASP A 29 12.79 -16.71 0.96
CA ASP A 29 12.46 -18.03 0.38
C ASP A 29 10.96 -18.21 0.08
N GLY A 30 10.30 -17.13 -0.35
CA GLY A 30 8.87 -17.13 -0.69
C GLY A 30 7.92 -17.09 0.52
N LYS A 31 8.44 -16.95 1.74
CA LYS A 31 7.64 -16.83 2.96
C LYS A 31 7.73 -15.41 3.52
N ALA A 32 6.58 -14.78 3.71
CA ALA A 32 6.48 -13.51 4.43
C ALA A 32 6.67 -13.73 5.94
N ASP A 33 7.40 -12.83 6.59
CA ASP A 33 7.52 -12.77 8.05
C ASP A 33 6.73 -11.58 8.58
N ALA A 34 5.53 -11.82 9.12
CA ALA A 34 4.66 -10.79 9.67
C ALA A 34 5.32 -9.95 10.78
N GLY A 35 6.34 -10.47 11.46
CA GLY A 35 7.12 -9.72 12.47
C GLY A 35 8.16 -8.78 11.87
N ALA A 36 8.42 -8.86 10.56
CA ALA A 36 9.40 -8.08 9.82
C ALA A 36 8.71 -7.09 8.87
N ALA A 37 7.95 -6.14 9.43
CA ALA A 37 7.20 -5.15 8.66
C ALA A 37 8.09 -4.18 7.87
N VAL A 38 7.63 -3.81 6.68
CA VAL A 38 8.25 -2.82 5.80
C VAL A 38 7.32 -1.61 5.74
N ARG A 39 7.81 -0.47 6.22
CA ARG A 39 7.02 0.75 6.42
C ARG A 39 7.72 1.96 5.81
N LEU A 40 6.95 2.93 5.32
CA LEU A 40 7.47 4.21 4.84
C LEU A 40 6.95 5.35 5.74
N PRO A 41 7.81 6.06 6.48
CA PRO A 41 7.38 7.18 7.30
C PRO A 41 6.70 8.24 6.43
N LEU A 42 5.56 8.79 6.87
CA LEU A 42 4.84 9.81 6.10
C LEU A 42 5.73 11.03 5.80
N ALA A 43 6.63 11.38 6.72
CA ALA A 43 7.59 12.47 6.57
C ALA A 43 8.54 12.30 5.37
N THR A 44 8.74 11.07 4.87
CA THR A 44 9.60 10.79 3.70
C THR A 44 8.85 10.87 2.36
N LEU A 45 7.52 10.93 2.38
CA LEU A 45 6.69 10.96 1.16
C LEU A 45 6.65 12.34 0.48
N ASN A 46 7.42 13.31 0.99
CA ASN A 46 7.75 14.54 0.28
C ASN A 46 8.86 14.35 -0.78
N ARG A 47 9.40 13.13 -0.91
CA ARG A 47 10.36 12.75 -1.95
C ARG A 47 9.64 12.02 -3.09
N HIS A 48 10.16 12.14 -4.30
CA HIS A 48 9.66 11.38 -5.44
C HIS A 48 9.98 9.89 -5.27
N GLY A 49 9.01 9.04 -5.61
CA GLY A 49 9.16 7.59 -5.65
C GLY A 49 8.82 7.04 -7.03
N LEU A 50 9.30 5.83 -7.32
CA LEU A 50 9.02 5.11 -8.56
C LEU A 50 8.49 3.72 -8.22
N VAL A 51 7.24 3.43 -8.65
CA VAL A 51 6.67 2.09 -8.62
C VAL A 51 6.78 1.49 -10.02
N ALA A 52 7.72 0.57 -10.20
CA ALA A 52 7.98 -0.09 -11.48
C ALA A 52 7.82 -1.61 -11.37
N GLY A 53 7.53 -2.27 -12.49
CA GLY A 53 7.30 -3.72 -12.55
C GLY A 53 6.55 -4.13 -13.82
N ALA A 54 6.52 -5.43 -14.12
CA ALA A 54 5.79 -5.96 -15.27
C ALA A 54 4.26 -5.82 -15.10
N THR A 55 3.49 -6.06 -16.15
CA THR A 55 2.02 -6.11 -16.05
C THR A 55 1.61 -7.22 -15.10
N GLY A 56 0.65 -6.95 -14.22
CA GLY A 56 0.16 -7.93 -13.24
C GLY A 56 0.99 -8.04 -11.95
N THR A 57 2.12 -7.33 -11.80
CA THR A 57 2.96 -7.38 -10.58
C THR A 57 2.49 -6.44 -9.47
N GLY A 58 1.25 -5.94 -9.53
CA GLY A 58 0.66 -5.16 -8.45
C GLY A 58 0.93 -3.66 -8.45
N LYS A 59 1.54 -3.05 -9.50
CA LYS A 59 1.80 -1.59 -9.55
C LYS A 59 0.60 -0.73 -9.14
N THR A 60 -0.57 -0.97 -9.74
CA THR A 60 -1.80 -0.26 -9.42
C THR A 60 -2.26 -0.52 -7.99
N LYS A 61 -2.13 -1.76 -7.50
CA LYS A 61 -2.49 -2.14 -6.14
C LYS A 61 -1.58 -1.48 -5.10
N THR A 62 -0.28 -1.34 -5.39
CA THR A 62 0.65 -0.58 -4.56
C THR A 62 0.27 0.90 -4.51
N LEU A 63 -0.09 1.51 -5.64
CA LEU A 63 -0.56 2.91 -5.65
C LEU A 63 -1.87 3.09 -4.87
N GLN A 64 -2.81 2.16 -5.00
CA GLN A 64 -4.05 2.15 -4.21
C GLN A 64 -3.75 2.10 -2.73
N LEU A 65 -2.97 1.11 -2.27
CA LEU A 65 -2.59 0.95 -0.87
C LEU A 65 -1.92 2.19 -0.29
N ILE A 66 -1.02 2.85 -1.04
CA ILE A 66 -0.39 4.09 -0.59
C ILE A 66 -1.43 5.21 -0.49
N ALA A 67 -2.31 5.36 -1.49
CA ALA A 67 -3.32 6.42 -1.51
C ALA A 67 -4.37 6.25 -0.41
N GLU A 68 -4.81 5.02 -0.14
CA GLU A 68 -5.73 4.65 0.94
C GLU A 68 -5.17 5.09 2.29
N GLN A 69 -3.93 4.71 2.59
CA GLN A 69 -3.29 5.05 3.87
C GLN A 69 -2.98 6.53 4.00
N LEU A 70 -2.61 7.22 2.91
CA LEU A 70 -2.46 8.67 2.93
C LEU A 70 -3.79 9.38 3.20
N SER A 71 -4.87 8.95 2.55
CA SER A 71 -6.21 9.47 2.77
C SER A 71 -6.67 9.25 4.22
N ALA A 72 -6.45 8.05 4.77
CA ALA A 72 -6.74 7.74 6.17
C ALA A 72 -5.92 8.60 7.16
N ALA A 73 -4.70 8.98 6.79
CA ALA A 73 -3.87 9.90 7.55
C ALA A 73 -4.22 11.39 7.34
N GLY A 74 -5.27 11.70 6.56
CA GLY A 74 -5.71 13.06 6.27
C GLY A 74 -4.84 13.80 5.24
N VAL A 75 -3.98 13.08 4.50
CA VAL A 75 -3.13 13.64 3.44
C VAL A 75 -3.89 13.60 2.11
N PRO A 76 -4.15 14.77 1.47
CA PRO A 76 -4.81 14.79 0.16
C PRO A 76 -3.93 14.15 -0.91
N VAL A 77 -4.53 13.29 -1.74
CA VAL A 77 -3.84 12.61 -2.85
C VAL A 77 -4.52 12.95 -4.17
N VAL A 78 -3.74 13.37 -5.16
CA VAL A 78 -4.19 13.54 -6.54
C VAL A 78 -3.60 12.42 -7.37
N LEU A 79 -4.45 11.63 -8.03
CA LEU A 79 -4.06 10.50 -8.86
C LEU A 79 -4.52 10.71 -10.30
N ALA A 80 -3.63 10.47 -11.25
CA ALA A 80 -3.99 10.40 -12.67
C ALA A 80 -4.41 8.97 -13.01
N ASP A 81 -5.70 8.76 -13.22
CA ASP A 81 -6.25 7.44 -13.53
C ASP A 81 -6.48 7.26 -15.04
N VAL A 82 -5.42 6.88 -15.76
CA VAL A 82 -5.46 6.72 -17.22
C VAL A 82 -6.29 5.50 -17.65
N LYS A 83 -6.39 4.48 -16.79
CA LYS A 83 -7.03 3.20 -17.11
C LYS A 83 -8.40 3.00 -16.43
N GLY A 84 -8.76 3.86 -15.49
CA GLY A 84 -9.96 3.70 -14.67
C GLY A 84 -9.77 2.75 -13.48
N ASP A 85 -8.56 2.22 -13.28
CA ASP A 85 -8.31 1.20 -12.26
C ASP A 85 -8.27 1.79 -10.85
N LEU A 86 -7.98 3.08 -10.69
CA LEU A 86 -7.86 3.77 -9.39
C LEU A 86 -9.21 4.32 -8.89
N SER A 87 -10.17 4.54 -9.79
CA SER A 87 -11.54 4.98 -9.46
C SER A 87 -12.25 4.07 -8.45
N GLY A 88 -11.85 2.80 -8.37
CA GLY A 88 -12.37 1.83 -7.41
C GLY A 88 -12.14 2.19 -5.93
N LEU A 89 -11.26 3.15 -5.61
CA LEU A 89 -11.07 3.67 -4.25
C LEU A 89 -12.35 4.27 -3.65
N ALA A 90 -13.31 4.69 -4.49
CA ALA A 90 -14.59 5.25 -4.06
C ALA A 90 -15.60 4.20 -3.54
N ALA A 91 -15.34 2.91 -3.75
CA ALA A 91 -16.22 1.82 -3.37
C ALA A 91 -15.55 0.91 -2.34
N GLN A 92 -16.36 0.22 -1.53
CA GLN A 92 -15.85 -0.82 -0.66
C GLN A 92 -15.30 -1.97 -1.50
N GLY A 93 -14.12 -2.46 -1.13
CA GLY A 93 -13.54 -3.65 -1.76
C GLY A 93 -14.38 -4.91 -1.50
N GLU A 94 -14.20 -5.93 -2.33
CA GLU A 94 -14.73 -7.27 -2.07
C GLU A 94 -13.60 -8.18 -1.60
N SER A 95 -13.83 -8.89 -0.49
CA SER A 95 -12.87 -9.88 -0.01
C SER A 95 -12.82 -11.09 -0.95
N ASN A 96 -11.66 -11.71 -1.06
CA ASN A 96 -11.46 -12.98 -1.76
C ASN A 96 -10.28 -13.74 -1.13
N ASP A 97 -10.11 -15.01 -1.51
CA ASP A 97 -9.08 -15.90 -0.96
C ASP A 97 -7.66 -15.31 -1.05
N LYS A 98 -7.35 -14.54 -2.10
CA LYS A 98 -6.02 -13.92 -2.26
C LYS A 98 -5.81 -12.78 -1.26
N ILE A 99 -6.84 -11.98 -1.01
CA ILE A 99 -6.78 -10.89 -0.04
C ILE A 99 -6.72 -11.46 1.37
N ALA A 100 -7.60 -12.42 1.70
CA ALA A 100 -7.63 -13.07 3.02
C ALA A 100 -6.28 -13.74 3.35
N LYS A 101 -5.72 -14.51 2.40
CA LYS A 101 -4.41 -15.13 2.55
C LYS A 101 -3.30 -14.09 2.75
N ARG A 102 -3.33 -12.99 1.99
CA ARG A 102 -2.32 -11.93 2.14
C ARG A 102 -2.44 -11.20 3.48
N ALA A 103 -3.65 -10.94 3.95
CA ALA A 103 -3.88 -10.36 5.26
C ALA A 103 -3.35 -11.28 6.37
N GLU A 104 -3.58 -12.59 6.26
CA GLU A 104 -3.01 -13.60 7.16
C GLU A 104 -1.47 -13.62 7.12
N GLU A 105 -0.86 -13.63 5.92
CA GLU A 105 0.60 -13.60 5.74
C GLU A 105 1.27 -12.36 6.35
N LEU A 106 0.54 -11.24 6.40
CA LEU A 106 1.02 -9.97 6.95
C LEU A 106 0.60 -9.74 8.41
N GLY A 107 -0.27 -10.59 8.97
CA GLY A 107 -0.89 -10.35 10.28
C GLY A 107 -1.77 -9.10 10.31
N ASP A 108 -2.32 -8.70 9.15
CA ASP A 108 -3.15 -7.51 8.97
C ASP A 108 -4.63 -7.82 9.23
N SER A 109 -5.33 -6.93 9.92
CA SER A 109 -6.77 -6.99 10.14
C SER A 109 -7.52 -6.28 9.00
N TRP A 110 -7.24 -6.68 7.77
CA TRP A 110 -7.81 -6.03 6.59
C TRP A 110 -9.34 -6.12 6.59
N GLU A 111 -9.99 -4.97 6.46
CA GLU A 111 -11.45 -4.86 6.30
C GLU A 111 -11.76 -4.04 5.05
N PRO A 112 -12.81 -4.40 4.30
CA PRO A 112 -13.26 -3.57 3.17
C PRO A 112 -13.63 -2.15 3.59
N ALA A 113 -13.04 -1.16 2.93
CA ALA A 113 -13.35 0.24 3.14
C ALA A 113 -13.51 0.98 1.81
N ALA A 114 -14.33 2.03 1.82
CA ALA A 114 -14.39 3.03 0.76
C ALA A 114 -13.70 4.31 1.25
N PHE A 115 -13.06 5.04 0.34
CA PHE A 115 -12.36 6.28 0.66
C PHE A 115 -13.06 7.49 0.02
N PRO A 116 -12.92 8.69 0.61
CA PRO A 116 -13.45 9.91 0.00
C PRO A 116 -12.72 10.19 -1.32
N VAL A 117 -13.45 10.16 -2.44
CA VAL A 117 -12.92 10.38 -3.78
C VAL A 117 -13.73 11.47 -4.48
N GLN A 118 -13.02 12.42 -5.10
CA GLN A 118 -13.60 13.38 -6.01
C GLN A 118 -13.05 13.12 -7.43
N PHE A 119 -13.96 12.91 -8.38
CA PHE A 119 -13.60 12.73 -9.78
C PHE A 119 -13.42 14.08 -10.46
N LEU A 120 -12.27 14.26 -11.12
CA LEU A 120 -11.93 15.46 -11.88
C LEU A 120 -11.63 15.06 -13.33
N SER A 121 -12.05 15.89 -14.28
CA SER A 121 -11.76 15.70 -15.70
C SER A 121 -10.89 16.84 -16.20
N LEU A 122 -9.83 16.51 -16.95
CA LEU A 122 -9.01 17.48 -17.66
C LEU A 122 -9.68 17.78 -19.02
N GLY A 123 -10.73 18.60 -19.02
CA GLY A 123 -11.42 19.07 -20.22
C GLY A 123 -12.94 19.21 -20.08
N THR A 124 -13.58 19.92 -21.01
CA THR A 124 -15.04 20.21 -20.99
C THR A 124 -15.91 19.11 -21.63
N GLY A 125 -15.38 17.90 -21.83
CA GLY A 125 -16.01 16.87 -22.67
C GLY A 125 -15.91 15.44 -22.17
N GLY A 126 -15.72 15.21 -20.87
CA GLY A 126 -15.73 13.87 -20.30
C GLY A 126 -17.11 13.22 -20.46
N LYS A 127 -17.19 12.16 -21.27
CA LYS A 127 -18.27 11.17 -21.16
C LYS A 127 -18.06 10.34 -19.90
#